data_AF-G9ELW5-F1
#
_entry.id   AF-G9ELW5-F1
#
_cell.length_a   1.000
_cell.length_b   1.000
_cell.length_c   1.000
_cell.angle_alpha   90.00
_cell.angle_beta   90.00
_cell.angle_gamma   90.00
#
_symmetry.space_group_name_H-M   'P 1'
#
loop_
_entity.id
_entity.type
_entity.pdbx_description
1 polymer ?
#
loop_
_entity_poly.entity_id
_entity_poly.type
_entity_poly.pdbx_seq_one_letter_code
_entity_poly.pdbx_strand_id
1 'polypeptide(L)'
;MFDKIYNAALQATDAYELKKSLEDAHLDALDNMPPYFTPAGKLAATGANKAAEMLRTIGAMVDSIAMGYAFAGNNKMVEEYRLLHRADVSSIAMGYALAGDHEKTELYRIQCQANASSIAMGYAHAHDHEKVEEYRLTHRANINAIAMAYAQSLNHAKVEEYQIQHQADVKAIAMGYALAGDHSKVDEYRKQLKADVNTIVMGYALASNHNKVEEYRREFKASIDAIAIGYAQASNNAKVEEYRVRYNADINSIAMGYALANNHTQAEEYRFMHGADPGLIAIGYARTGNHAKVEEYRTRHLVDPSFIAMGYALAGNHAKVEAYRKQYNASLKSIAQGYARSTDPMPRLYYAINILTKHGPAGHAIIDAMSRLRTGQDQRWNPYWVNSSAKLEQIIYAVEGLKFTDRLEEQLNNPKSEIYVALNTHRSSIVNLFSWLGFSHARSLVYVKSKLIRKSPSKRKKK
;
A
#
# COMPACT_ATOMS: atom_id res chain seq x y z
N MET A 1 29.03 -3.31 5.34
CA MET A 1 28.26 -3.07 6.59
C MET A 1 27.79 -4.39 7.17
N PHE A 2 27.07 -5.21 6.39
CA PHE A 2 26.61 -6.55 6.76
C PHE A 2 27.65 -7.38 7.55
N ASP A 3 28.82 -7.67 6.95
CA ASP A 3 29.84 -8.54 7.57
C ASP A 3 30.35 -8.02 8.90
N LYS A 4 30.45 -6.70 9.06
CA LYS A 4 30.87 -6.07 10.32
C LYS A 4 29.90 -6.43 11.44
N ILE A 5 28.60 -6.33 11.18
CA ILE A 5 27.53 -6.57 12.17
C ILE A 5 27.44 -8.07 12.46
N TYR A 6 27.44 -8.90 11.41
CA TYR A 6 27.37 -10.34 11.52
C TYR A 6 28.53 -10.90 12.36
N ASN A 7 29.77 -10.50 12.05
CA ASN A 7 30.95 -10.97 12.77
C ASN A 7 31.03 -10.40 14.19
N ALA A 8 30.66 -9.13 14.41
CA ALA A 8 30.61 -8.55 15.75
C ALA A 8 29.62 -9.32 16.64
N ALA A 9 28.43 -9.66 16.13
CA ALA A 9 27.44 -10.42 16.88
C ALA A 9 27.89 -11.85 17.24
N LEU A 10 28.66 -12.50 16.36
CA LEU A 10 29.25 -13.82 16.64
C LEU A 10 30.34 -13.77 17.72
N GLN A 11 31.09 -12.66 17.79
CA GLN A 11 32.20 -12.50 18.72
C GLN A 11 31.79 -11.89 20.06
N ALA A 12 30.65 -11.22 20.12
CA ALA A 12 30.19 -10.54 21.31
C ALA A 12 29.90 -11.51 22.48
N THR A 13 30.31 -11.10 23.67
CA THR A 13 30.07 -11.86 24.90
C THR A 13 28.69 -11.54 25.48
N ASP A 14 28.27 -10.27 25.38
CA ASP A 14 26.98 -9.74 25.80
C ASP A 14 26.44 -8.63 24.87
N ALA A 15 25.17 -8.27 25.07
CA ALA A 15 24.46 -7.30 24.23
C ALA A 15 24.91 -5.85 24.45
N TYR A 16 25.45 -5.51 25.62
CA TYR A 16 25.92 -4.16 25.92
C TYR A 16 27.20 -3.85 25.15
N GLU A 17 28.18 -4.77 25.17
CA GLU A 17 29.39 -4.66 24.36
C GLU A 17 29.07 -4.63 22.86
N LEU A 18 28.14 -5.49 22.42
CA LEU A 18 27.70 -5.51 21.03
C LEU A 18 27.10 -4.16 20.63
N LYS A 19 26.18 -3.61 21.43
CA LYS A 19 25.56 -2.30 21.19
C LYS A 19 26.61 -1.21 21.04
N LYS A 20 27.60 -1.17 21.93
CA LYS A 20 28.69 -0.19 21.88
C LYS A 20 29.55 -0.34 20.62
N SER A 21 29.85 -1.57 20.22
CA SER A 21 30.64 -1.83 18.99
C SER A 21 29.89 -1.46 17.70
N LEU A 22 28.56 -1.37 17.77
CA LEU A 22 27.63 -1.14 16.67
C LEU A 22 26.84 0.17 16.80
N GLU A 23 27.30 1.13 17.59
CA GLU A 23 26.54 2.34 17.95
C GLU A 23 26.03 3.11 16.71
N ASP A 24 26.84 3.18 15.65
CA ASP A 24 26.49 3.83 14.38
C ASP A 24 26.13 2.83 13.25
N ALA A 25 25.98 1.56 13.57
CA ALA A 25 25.75 0.53 12.57
C ALA A 25 24.26 0.39 12.22
N HIS A 26 23.99 0.30 10.93
CA HIS A 26 22.67 -0.04 10.42
C HIS A 26 22.41 -1.55 10.57
N LEU A 27 21.76 -1.95 11.67
CA LEU A 27 21.59 -3.36 12.08
C LEU A 27 20.94 -4.25 11.02
N ASP A 28 20.03 -3.69 10.23
CA ASP A 28 19.22 -4.41 9.24
C ASP A 28 19.74 -4.22 7.80
N ALA A 29 21.03 -3.93 7.64
CA ALA A 29 21.68 -3.97 6.33
C ALA A 29 21.49 -5.35 5.67
N LEU A 30 21.05 -5.40 4.42
CA LEU A 30 20.84 -6.67 3.71
C LEU A 30 22.16 -7.31 3.28
N ASP A 31 22.22 -8.64 3.30
CA ASP A 31 23.23 -9.43 2.60
C ASP A 31 23.17 -9.11 1.10
N ASN A 32 24.30 -9.13 0.41
CA ASN A 32 24.34 -8.91 -1.04
C ASN A 32 24.05 -10.18 -1.85
N MET A 33 23.89 -11.32 -1.18
CA MET A 33 23.53 -12.59 -1.80
C MET A 33 22.10 -13.00 -1.44
N PRO A 34 21.34 -13.61 -2.38
CA PRO A 34 20.10 -14.29 -2.05
C PRO A 34 20.31 -15.26 -0.88
N PRO A 35 19.39 -15.32 0.09
CA PRO A 35 18.05 -14.70 0.07
C PRO A 35 17.97 -13.31 0.72
N TYR A 36 19.07 -12.55 0.76
CA TYR A 36 19.14 -11.17 1.24
C TYR A 36 18.75 -11.02 2.72
N PHE A 37 19.22 -11.93 3.58
CA PHE A 37 18.98 -11.81 5.02
C PHE A 37 19.61 -10.54 5.61
N THR A 38 19.05 -10.02 6.70
CA THR A 38 19.79 -9.14 7.62
C THR A 38 20.79 -9.97 8.45
N PRO A 39 21.80 -9.37 9.10
CA PRO A 39 22.73 -10.11 9.95
C PRO A 39 22.01 -10.96 11.00
N ALA A 40 20.99 -10.40 11.65
CA ALA A 40 20.20 -11.11 12.65
C ALA A 40 19.38 -12.26 12.04
N GLY A 41 18.76 -12.03 10.87
CA GLY A 41 18.06 -13.07 10.12
C GLY A 41 18.99 -14.21 9.68
N LYS A 42 20.20 -13.89 9.21
CA LYS A 42 21.20 -14.89 8.81
C LYS A 42 21.69 -15.70 10.00
N LEU A 43 21.93 -15.06 11.15
CA LEU A 43 22.31 -15.76 12.38
C LEU A 43 21.21 -16.71 12.87
N ALA A 44 19.94 -16.30 12.77
CA ALA A 44 18.82 -17.17 13.06
C ALA A 44 18.73 -18.35 12.06
N ALA A 45 18.93 -18.08 10.78
CA ALA A 45 18.95 -19.08 9.71
C ALA A 45 20.08 -20.11 9.86
N THR A 46 21.22 -19.72 10.42
CA THR A 46 22.37 -20.60 10.67
C THR A 46 22.38 -21.23 12.07
N GLY A 47 21.35 -20.99 12.89
CA GLY A 47 21.22 -21.55 14.24
C GLY A 47 22.05 -20.87 15.32
N ALA A 48 22.67 -19.71 15.03
CA ALA A 48 23.40 -18.88 15.98
C ALA A 48 22.45 -18.07 16.88
N ASN A 49 21.56 -18.76 17.60
CA ASN A 49 20.42 -18.18 18.33
C ASN A 49 20.85 -17.09 19.32
N LYS A 50 21.93 -17.31 20.09
CA LYS A 50 22.43 -16.32 21.05
C LYS A 50 22.80 -15.00 20.36
N ALA A 51 23.47 -15.07 19.21
CA ALA A 51 23.89 -13.89 18.47
C ALA A 51 22.69 -13.16 17.84
N ALA A 52 21.73 -13.91 17.30
CA ALA A 52 20.47 -13.35 16.79
C ALA A 52 19.68 -12.62 17.90
N GLU A 53 19.55 -13.23 19.08
CA GLU A 53 18.89 -12.60 20.24
C GLU A 53 19.61 -11.34 20.71
N MET A 54 20.95 -11.34 20.76
CA MET A 54 21.70 -10.13 21.11
C MET A 54 21.38 -8.99 20.12
N LEU A 55 21.36 -9.27 18.82
CA LEU A 55 20.97 -8.28 17.81
C LEU A 55 19.53 -7.80 17.99
N ARG A 56 18.57 -8.71 18.30
CA ARG A 56 17.18 -8.31 18.61
C ARG A 56 17.14 -7.34 19.79
N THR A 57 17.87 -7.62 20.88
CA THR A 57 17.85 -6.78 22.09
C THR A 57 18.39 -5.38 21.86
N ILE A 58 19.26 -5.19 20.87
CA ILE A 58 19.81 -3.87 20.52
C ILE A 58 19.05 -3.20 19.37
N GLY A 59 17.98 -3.82 18.86
CA GLY A 59 17.02 -3.17 17.96
C GLY A 59 16.90 -3.76 16.55
N ALA A 60 17.53 -4.89 16.24
CA ALA A 60 17.36 -5.54 14.93
C ALA A 60 15.90 -5.99 14.70
N MET A 61 15.49 -6.02 13.44
CA MET A 61 14.10 -6.31 13.05
C MET A 61 13.68 -7.74 13.40
N VAL A 62 12.59 -7.83 14.18
CA VAL A 62 11.97 -9.09 14.62
C VAL A 62 11.52 -9.94 13.43
N ASP A 63 10.95 -9.31 12.40
CA ASP A 63 10.40 -10.01 11.22
C ASP A 63 11.51 -10.73 10.43
N SER A 64 12.68 -10.10 10.27
CA SER A 64 13.83 -10.69 9.59
C SER A 64 14.40 -11.88 10.37
N ILE A 65 14.40 -11.82 11.70
CA ILE A 65 14.84 -12.91 12.57
C ILE A 65 13.86 -14.08 12.49
N ALA A 66 12.56 -13.82 12.58
CA ALA A 66 11.52 -14.84 12.47
C ALA A 66 11.54 -15.53 11.11
N MET A 67 11.76 -14.78 10.02
CA MET A 67 11.98 -15.33 8.68
C MET A 67 13.20 -16.25 8.64
N GLY A 68 14.30 -15.87 9.28
CA GLY A 68 15.50 -16.70 9.41
C GLY A 68 15.24 -18.02 10.15
N TYR A 69 14.50 -17.97 11.27
CA TYR A 69 14.10 -19.18 11.99
C TYR A 69 13.18 -20.08 11.18
N ALA A 70 12.24 -19.51 10.42
CA ALA A 70 11.37 -20.26 9.53
C ALA A 70 12.17 -20.94 8.43
N PHE A 71 13.12 -20.22 7.82
CA PHE A 71 14.03 -20.77 6.82
C PHE A 71 14.87 -21.94 7.37
N ALA A 72 15.35 -21.84 8.61
CA ALA A 72 16.06 -22.93 9.29
C ALA A 72 15.15 -24.10 9.75
N GLY A 73 13.83 -23.98 9.60
CA GLY A 73 12.87 -24.97 10.13
C GLY A 73 12.76 -24.99 11.67
N ASN A 74 13.22 -23.95 12.37
CA ASN A 74 13.19 -23.87 13.83
C ASN A 74 11.81 -23.41 14.34
N ASN A 75 10.83 -24.31 14.26
CA ASN A 75 9.42 -24.00 14.56
C ASN A 75 9.20 -23.46 15.98
N LYS A 76 10.01 -23.90 16.95
CA LYS A 76 9.91 -23.42 18.33
C LYS A 76 10.18 -21.91 18.39
N MET A 77 11.28 -21.46 17.79
CA MET A 77 11.64 -20.05 17.76
C MET A 77 10.68 -19.24 16.90
N VAL A 78 10.17 -19.81 15.81
CA VAL A 78 9.14 -19.17 14.97
C VAL A 78 7.89 -18.84 15.80
N GLU A 79 7.36 -19.81 16.55
CA GLU A 79 6.17 -19.59 17.39
C GLU A 79 6.45 -18.62 18.54
N GLU A 80 7.65 -18.68 19.14
CA GLU A 80 8.08 -17.72 20.16
C GLU A 80 8.09 -16.29 19.61
N TYR A 81 8.66 -16.07 18.43
CA TYR A 81 8.71 -14.76 17.78
C TYR A 81 7.32 -14.28 17.36
N ARG A 82 6.47 -15.16 16.83
CA ARG A 82 5.10 -14.83 16.46
C ARG A 82 4.27 -14.40 17.67
N LEU A 83 4.39 -15.11 18.79
CA LEU A 83 3.55 -14.89 19.97
C LEU A 83 4.09 -13.78 20.89
N LEU A 84 5.38 -13.81 21.21
CA LEU A 84 6.00 -12.90 22.19
C LEU A 84 6.47 -11.60 21.54
N HIS A 85 7.04 -11.70 20.33
CA HIS A 85 7.61 -10.54 19.63
C HIS A 85 6.71 -10.00 18.52
N ARG A 86 5.56 -10.64 18.30
CA ARG A 86 4.56 -10.26 17.29
C ARG A 86 5.15 -10.14 15.88
N ALA A 87 6.07 -11.05 15.55
CA ALA A 87 6.62 -11.14 14.21
C ALA A 87 5.52 -11.29 13.16
N ASP A 88 5.70 -10.62 12.02
CA ASP A 88 4.77 -10.69 10.91
C ASP A 88 4.68 -12.13 10.35
N VAL A 89 3.44 -12.60 10.23
CA VAL A 89 3.13 -13.96 9.78
C VAL A 89 3.46 -14.17 8.29
N SER A 90 3.48 -13.10 7.50
CA SER A 90 3.85 -13.17 6.08
C SER A 90 5.37 -13.26 5.91
N SER A 91 6.16 -12.60 6.76
CA SER A 91 7.61 -12.79 6.83
C SER A 91 7.98 -14.22 7.25
N ILE A 92 7.26 -14.79 8.21
CA ILE A 92 7.44 -16.19 8.61
C ILE A 92 7.12 -17.14 7.43
N ALA A 93 5.95 -16.97 6.80
CA ALA A 93 5.54 -17.81 5.67
C ALA A 93 6.50 -17.70 4.48
N MET A 94 7.02 -16.50 4.21
CA MET A 94 8.06 -16.27 3.21
C MET A 94 9.34 -17.06 3.52
N GLY A 95 9.75 -17.13 4.79
CA GLY A 95 10.91 -17.92 5.22
C GLY A 95 10.73 -19.43 4.98
N TYR A 96 9.55 -19.98 5.25
CA TYR A 96 9.23 -21.38 4.92
C TYR A 96 9.18 -21.63 3.40
N ALA A 97 8.58 -20.72 2.64
CA ALA A 97 8.52 -20.81 1.18
C ALA A 97 9.92 -20.80 0.56
N LEU A 98 10.79 -19.93 1.08
CA LEU A 98 12.19 -19.82 0.69
C LEU A 98 12.99 -21.10 1.00
N ALA A 99 12.63 -21.82 2.06
CA ALA A 99 13.23 -23.12 2.42
C ALA A 99 12.61 -24.31 1.66
N GLY A 100 11.54 -24.09 0.87
CA GLY A 100 10.79 -25.16 0.21
C GLY A 100 9.84 -25.94 1.13
N ASP A 101 9.54 -25.45 2.35
CA ASP A 101 8.59 -26.09 3.27
C ASP A 101 7.15 -25.69 2.92
N HIS A 102 6.59 -26.38 1.92
CA HIS A 102 5.24 -26.08 1.41
C HIS A 102 4.14 -26.30 2.46
N GLU A 103 4.30 -27.32 3.32
CA GLU A 103 3.29 -27.66 4.33
C GLU A 103 3.12 -26.52 5.34
N LYS A 104 4.23 -26.02 5.91
CA LYS A 104 4.16 -24.91 6.86
C LYS A 104 3.82 -23.59 6.21
N THR A 105 4.24 -23.39 4.97
CA THR A 105 3.83 -22.22 4.17
C THR A 105 2.31 -22.16 4.06
N GLU A 106 1.65 -23.27 3.69
CA GLU A 106 0.20 -23.35 3.62
C GLU A 106 -0.48 -23.21 4.98
N LEU A 107 0.10 -23.81 6.03
CA LEU A 107 -0.40 -23.66 7.40
C LEU A 107 -0.49 -22.18 7.78
N TYR A 108 0.57 -21.41 7.55
CA TYR A 108 0.60 -19.97 7.86
C TYR A 108 -0.32 -19.15 6.95
N ARG A 109 -0.42 -19.50 5.65
CA ARG A 109 -1.35 -18.85 4.73
C ARG A 109 -2.81 -19.03 5.17
N ILE A 110 -3.19 -20.23 5.58
CA ILE A 110 -4.58 -20.58 5.92
C ILE A 110 -4.93 -20.14 7.34
N GLN A 111 -4.13 -20.55 8.32
CA GLN A 111 -4.46 -20.36 9.74
C GLN A 111 -4.08 -18.98 10.25
N CYS A 112 -2.96 -18.44 9.76
CA CYS A 112 -2.45 -17.14 10.18
C CYS A 112 -2.74 -16.02 9.18
N GLN A 113 -3.36 -16.33 8.03
CA GLN A 113 -3.71 -15.37 6.98
C GLN A 113 -2.48 -14.64 6.40
N ALA A 114 -1.34 -15.33 6.29
CA ALA A 114 -0.15 -14.80 5.66
C ALA A 114 -0.40 -14.35 4.21
N ASN A 115 0.25 -13.27 3.80
CA ASN A 115 0.06 -12.67 2.49
C ASN A 115 0.61 -13.57 1.37
N ALA A 116 -0.25 -13.91 0.39
CA ALA A 116 0.12 -14.75 -0.74
C ALA A 116 1.25 -14.17 -1.61
N SER A 117 1.36 -12.84 -1.72
CA SER A 117 2.42 -12.19 -2.49
C SER A 117 3.79 -12.34 -1.80
N SER A 118 3.85 -12.20 -0.48
CA SER A 118 5.10 -12.44 0.28
C SER A 118 5.57 -13.89 0.14
N ILE A 119 4.63 -14.84 0.16
CA ILE A 119 4.94 -16.25 -0.07
C ILE A 119 5.47 -16.48 -1.49
N ALA A 120 4.81 -15.92 -2.51
CA ALA A 120 5.26 -16.03 -3.89
C ALA A 120 6.65 -15.41 -4.11
N MET A 121 6.97 -14.30 -3.41
CA MET A 121 8.33 -13.75 -3.41
C MET A 121 9.34 -14.74 -2.82
N GLY A 122 9.00 -15.43 -1.72
CA GLY A 122 9.83 -16.49 -1.13
C GLY A 122 10.16 -17.59 -2.13
N TYR A 123 9.16 -18.12 -2.84
CA TYR A 123 9.38 -19.11 -3.89
C TYR A 123 10.16 -18.57 -5.09
N ALA A 124 9.95 -17.31 -5.48
CA ALA A 124 10.71 -16.67 -6.56
C ALA A 124 12.21 -16.58 -6.20
N HIS A 125 12.55 -16.23 -4.96
CA HIS A 125 13.92 -16.24 -4.46
C HIS A 125 14.51 -17.66 -4.33
N ALA A 126 13.68 -18.67 -4.04
CA ALA A 126 14.07 -20.08 -4.04
C ALA A 126 14.16 -20.69 -5.46
N HIS A 127 13.83 -19.92 -6.50
CA HIS A 127 13.73 -20.38 -7.89
C HIS A 127 12.68 -21.49 -8.13
N ASP A 128 11.66 -21.57 -7.27
CA ASP A 128 10.51 -22.47 -7.46
C ASP A 128 9.44 -21.79 -8.31
N HIS A 129 9.65 -21.82 -9.63
CA HIS A 129 8.78 -21.16 -10.59
C HIS A 129 7.37 -21.75 -10.64
N GLU A 130 7.22 -23.05 -10.36
CA GLU A 130 5.92 -23.73 -10.36
C GLU A 130 5.05 -23.19 -9.22
N LYS A 131 5.60 -23.10 -8.00
CA LYS A 131 4.88 -22.53 -6.86
C LYS A 131 4.58 -21.05 -7.02
N VAL A 132 5.47 -20.29 -7.65
CA VAL A 132 5.20 -18.89 -7.99
C VAL A 132 3.95 -18.77 -8.87
N GLU A 133 3.83 -19.58 -9.92
CA GLU A 133 2.66 -19.57 -10.80
C GLU A 133 1.38 -20.07 -10.10
N GLU A 134 1.49 -21.10 -9.26
CA GLU A 134 0.38 -21.58 -8.42
C GLU A 134 -0.19 -20.45 -7.57
N TYR A 135 0.68 -19.69 -6.90
CA TYR A 135 0.28 -18.58 -6.04
C TYR A 135 -0.27 -17.39 -6.82
N ARG A 136 0.31 -17.07 -7.99
CA ARG A 136 -0.19 -16.02 -8.88
C ARG A 136 -1.61 -16.34 -9.36
N LEU A 137 -1.87 -17.57 -9.78
CA LEU A 137 -3.14 -18.00 -10.37
C LEU A 137 -4.21 -18.28 -9.32
N THR A 138 -3.87 -19.07 -8.30
CA THR A 138 -4.85 -19.57 -7.31
C THR A 138 -5.07 -18.60 -6.17
N HIS A 139 -4.00 -17.93 -5.73
CA HIS A 139 -4.04 -17.03 -4.57
C HIS A 139 -3.96 -15.55 -4.95
N ARG A 140 -3.90 -15.25 -6.25
CA ARG A 140 -3.86 -13.88 -6.79
C ARG A 140 -2.70 -13.08 -6.21
N ALA A 141 -1.55 -13.73 -6.02
CA ALA A 141 -0.32 -13.05 -5.63
C ALA A 141 -0.01 -11.92 -6.63
N ASN A 142 0.44 -10.79 -6.09
CA ASN A 142 0.64 -9.58 -6.87
C ASN A 142 1.81 -9.76 -7.87
N ILE A 143 1.54 -9.53 -9.15
CA ILE A 143 2.49 -9.71 -10.25
C ILE A 143 3.73 -8.83 -10.09
N ASN A 144 3.56 -7.59 -9.60
CA ASN A 144 4.66 -6.65 -9.41
C ASN A 144 5.59 -7.09 -8.27
N ALA A 145 5.03 -7.66 -7.20
CA ALA A 145 5.82 -8.23 -6.11
C ALA A 145 6.67 -9.41 -6.59
N ILE A 146 6.10 -10.30 -7.40
CA ILE A 146 6.83 -11.43 -7.99
C ILE A 146 7.92 -10.95 -8.95
N ALA A 147 7.61 -10.02 -9.86
CA ALA A 147 8.58 -9.51 -10.81
C ALA A 147 9.74 -8.77 -10.12
N MET A 148 9.44 -8.03 -9.05
CA MET A 148 10.47 -7.42 -8.19
C MET A 148 11.34 -8.48 -7.53
N ALA A 149 10.78 -9.58 -7.02
CA ALA A 149 11.56 -10.66 -6.43
C ALA A 149 12.48 -11.37 -7.44
N TYR A 150 12.02 -11.60 -8.67
CA TYR A 150 12.88 -12.12 -9.74
C TYR A 150 13.98 -11.15 -10.16
N ALA A 151 13.69 -9.84 -10.21
CA ALA A 151 14.69 -8.82 -10.48
C ALA A 151 15.72 -8.75 -9.36
N GLN A 152 15.25 -8.85 -8.11
CA GLN A 152 16.11 -8.91 -6.95
C GLN A 152 16.99 -10.16 -6.98
N SER A 153 16.46 -11.34 -7.31
CA SER A 153 17.24 -12.59 -7.47
C SER A 153 18.05 -12.68 -8.77
N LEU A 154 18.14 -11.59 -9.54
CA LEU A 154 18.86 -11.51 -10.82
C LEU A 154 18.41 -12.54 -11.87
N ASN A 155 17.16 -13.01 -11.81
CA ASN A 155 16.59 -13.90 -12.80
C ASN A 155 16.02 -13.11 -13.98
N HIS A 156 16.90 -12.62 -14.85
CA HIS A 156 16.52 -11.74 -15.97
C HIS A 156 15.49 -12.37 -16.92
N ALA A 157 15.55 -13.69 -17.15
CA ALA A 157 14.61 -14.40 -18.01
C ALA A 157 13.19 -14.35 -17.46
N LYS A 158 13.02 -14.60 -16.15
CA LYS A 158 11.70 -14.50 -15.50
C LYS A 158 11.22 -13.07 -15.37
N VAL A 159 12.11 -12.10 -15.20
CA VAL A 159 11.74 -10.67 -15.24
C VAL A 159 11.16 -10.31 -16.60
N GLU A 160 11.81 -10.71 -17.70
CA GLU A 160 11.33 -10.43 -19.06
C GLU A 160 9.98 -11.13 -19.33
N GLU A 161 9.84 -12.39 -18.91
CA GLU A 161 8.57 -13.13 -18.98
C GLU A 161 7.44 -12.37 -18.27
N TYR A 162 7.66 -11.95 -17.02
CA TYR A 162 6.65 -11.24 -16.22
C TYR A 162 6.34 -9.85 -16.77
N GLN A 163 7.34 -9.15 -17.31
CA GLN A 163 7.13 -7.86 -17.93
C GLN A 163 6.27 -7.97 -19.19
N ILE A 164 6.58 -8.92 -20.08
CA ILE A 164 5.93 -9.05 -21.39
C ILE A 164 4.56 -9.73 -21.25
N GLN A 165 4.49 -10.85 -20.57
CA GLN A 165 3.28 -11.70 -20.53
C GLN A 165 2.29 -11.25 -19.46
N HIS A 166 2.78 -10.69 -18.35
CA HIS A 166 1.96 -10.32 -17.20
C HIS A 166 1.89 -8.81 -16.97
N GLN A 167 2.54 -8.01 -17.81
CA GLN A 167 2.53 -6.55 -17.76
C GLN A 167 2.99 -6.02 -16.39
N ALA A 168 3.98 -6.68 -15.78
CA ALA A 168 4.56 -6.24 -14.53
C ALA A 168 5.10 -4.81 -14.65
N ASP A 169 4.86 -3.99 -13.62
CA ASP A 169 5.25 -2.58 -13.60
C ASP A 169 6.77 -2.43 -13.64
N VAL A 170 7.25 -1.69 -14.64
CA VAL A 170 8.65 -1.29 -14.83
C VAL A 170 9.26 -0.72 -13.54
N LYS A 171 8.48 0.02 -12.75
CA LYS A 171 8.95 0.62 -11.49
C LYS A 171 9.32 -0.44 -10.46
N ALA A 172 8.50 -1.48 -10.31
CA ALA A 172 8.74 -2.56 -9.34
C ALA A 172 9.98 -3.37 -9.73
N ILE A 173 10.13 -3.66 -11.03
CA ILE A 173 11.30 -4.37 -11.56
C ILE A 173 12.58 -3.55 -11.35
N ALA A 174 12.57 -2.26 -11.71
CA ALA A 174 13.72 -1.38 -11.55
C ALA A 174 14.13 -1.24 -10.07
N MET A 175 13.16 -1.23 -9.16
CA MET A 175 13.42 -1.28 -7.71
C MET A 175 14.10 -2.59 -7.31
N GLY A 176 13.64 -3.73 -7.82
CA GLY A 176 14.25 -5.04 -7.56
C GLY A 176 15.71 -5.11 -7.99
N TYR A 177 16.05 -4.62 -9.19
CA TYR A 177 17.46 -4.54 -9.62
C TYR A 177 18.28 -3.56 -8.77
N ALA A 178 17.70 -2.45 -8.33
CA ALA A 178 18.38 -1.51 -7.43
C ALA A 178 18.67 -2.15 -6.07
N LEU A 179 17.73 -2.94 -5.54
CA LEU A 179 17.90 -3.74 -4.32
C LEU A 179 19.02 -4.77 -4.46
N ALA A 180 19.10 -5.45 -5.61
CA ALA A 180 20.15 -6.42 -5.92
C ALA A 180 21.53 -5.79 -6.18
N GLY A 181 21.58 -4.48 -6.41
CA GLY A 181 22.80 -3.78 -6.81
C GLY A 181 23.18 -3.95 -8.29
N ASP A 182 22.28 -4.43 -9.15
CA ASP A 182 22.52 -4.52 -10.60
C ASP A 182 22.37 -3.15 -11.26
N HIS A 183 23.45 -2.37 -11.22
CA HIS A 183 23.50 -1.03 -11.79
C HIS A 183 23.27 -1.01 -13.30
N SER A 184 23.69 -2.06 -14.02
CA SER A 184 23.54 -2.15 -15.47
C SER A 184 22.06 -2.25 -15.85
N LYS A 185 21.33 -3.18 -15.22
CA LYS A 185 19.89 -3.33 -15.46
C LYS A 185 19.08 -2.14 -14.97
N VAL A 186 19.45 -1.54 -13.85
CA VAL A 186 18.82 -0.29 -13.41
C VAL A 186 18.96 0.80 -14.47
N ASP A 187 20.14 0.96 -15.07
CA ASP A 187 20.38 1.98 -16.08
C ASP A 187 19.62 1.70 -17.39
N GLU A 188 19.51 0.43 -17.79
CA GLU A 188 18.67 -0.04 -18.90
C GLU A 188 17.21 0.38 -18.67
N TYR A 189 16.64 0.03 -17.51
CA TYR A 189 15.25 0.32 -17.16
C TYR A 189 14.97 1.82 -17.05
N ARG A 190 15.89 2.60 -16.49
CA ARG A 190 15.76 4.05 -16.41
C ARG A 190 15.80 4.71 -17.78
N LYS A 191 16.76 4.33 -18.65
CA LYS A 191 16.99 5.00 -19.94
C LYS A 191 15.96 4.58 -20.98
N GLN A 192 15.71 3.28 -21.11
CA GLN A 192 14.89 2.70 -22.16
C GLN A 192 13.41 2.65 -21.77
N LEU A 193 13.12 2.17 -20.55
CA LEU A 193 11.75 1.96 -20.07
C LEU A 193 11.21 3.11 -19.22
N LYS A 194 11.99 4.18 -19.04
CA LYS A 194 11.62 5.40 -18.29
C LYS A 194 11.16 5.10 -16.86
N ALA A 195 11.80 4.11 -16.22
CA ALA A 195 11.57 3.82 -14.81
C ALA A 195 11.76 5.08 -13.95
N ASP A 196 10.89 5.24 -12.96
CA ASP A 196 10.88 6.42 -12.10
C ASP A 196 12.14 6.48 -11.21
N VAL A 197 12.81 7.63 -11.23
CA VAL A 197 14.07 7.85 -10.51
C VAL A 197 13.89 7.74 -9.00
N ASN A 198 12.73 8.15 -8.47
CA ASN A 198 12.47 8.10 -7.03
C ASN A 198 12.26 6.66 -6.55
N THR A 199 11.58 5.82 -7.35
CA THR A 199 11.48 4.39 -7.05
C THR A 199 12.84 3.70 -7.06
N ILE A 200 13.70 4.01 -8.03
CA ILE A 200 15.05 3.43 -8.10
C ILE A 200 15.89 3.83 -6.88
N VAL A 201 15.90 5.13 -6.53
CA VAL A 201 16.73 5.61 -5.41
C VAL A 201 16.26 5.04 -4.08
N MET A 202 14.96 4.80 -3.92
CA MET A 202 14.41 4.07 -2.76
C MET A 202 14.98 2.65 -2.68
N GLY A 203 15.05 1.93 -3.81
CA GLY A 203 15.68 0.60 -3.86
C GLY A 203 17.15 0.62 -3.41
N TYR A 204 17.94 1.60 -3.88
CA TYR A 204 19.32 1.75 -3.42
C TYR A 204 19.43 2.15 -1.94
N ALA A 205 18.52 2.98 -1.43
CA ALA A 205 18.49 3.35 -0.01
C ALA A 205 18.19 2.14 0.89
N LEU A 206 17.22 1.31 0.49
CA LEU A 206 16.87 0.04 1.14
C LEU A 206 18.06 -0.93 1.17
N ALA A 207 18.75 -1.10 0.04
CA ALA A 207 19.97 -1.89 -0.06
C ALA A 207 21.20 -1.24 0.63
N SER A 208 21.03 -0.09 1.30
CA SER A 208 22.11 0.67 1.93
C SER A 208 23.26 1.06 0.97
N ASN A 209 22.98 1.20 -0.33
CA ASN A 209 23.95 1.66 -1.31
C ASN A 209 24.03 3.20 -1.35
N HIS A 210 24.68 3.76 -0.32
CA HIS A 210 24.77 5.21 -0.12
C HIS A 210 25.42 5.96 -1.30
N ASN A 211 26.38 5.32 -1.98
CA ASN A 211 27.05 5.92 -3.13
C ASN A 211 26.07 6.14 -4.29
N LYS A 212 25.28 5.12 -4.62
CA LYS A 212 24.25 5.25 -5.67
C LYS A 212 23.11 6.17 -5.28
N VAL A 213 22.73 6.21 -4.00
CA VAL A 213 21.75 7.19 -3.53
C VAL A 213 22.23 8.63 -3.78
N GLU A 214 23.48 8.94 -3.43
CA GLU A 214 24.06 10.27 -3.65
C GLU A 214 24.25 10.61 -5.12
N GLU A 215 24.65 9.65 -5.95
CA GLU A 215 24.68 9.79 -7.42
C GLU A 215 23.30 10.20 -7.94
N TYR A 216 22.25 9.45 -7.57
CA TYR A 216 20.89 9.70 -8.03
C TYR A 216 20.32 11.04 -7.55
N ARG A 217 20.61 11.42 -6.31
CA ARG A 217 20.24 12.73 -5.76
C ARG A 217 20.86 13.88 -6.55
N ARG A 218 22.13 13.77 -6.91
CA ARG A 218 22.90 14.86 -7.54
C ARG A 218 22.64 14.96 -9.04
N GLU A 219 22.74 13.82 -9.73
CA GLU A 219 22.72 13.74 -11.20
C GLU A 219 21.30 13.64 -11.74
N PHE A 220 20.45 12.82 -11.12
CA PHE A 220 19.09 12.55 -11.59
C PHE A 220 18.01 13.31 -10.81
N LYS A 221 18.42 14.18 -9.87
CA LYS A 221 17.52 15.02 -9.05
C LYS A 221 16.44 14.22 -8.34
N ALA A 222 16.81 13.04 -7.84
CA ALA A 222 15.90 12.23 -7.04
C ALA A 222 15.41 13.01 -5.82
N SER A 223 14.14 12.83 -5.47
CA SER A 223 13.49 13.50 -4.35
C SER A 223 14.16 13.16 -3.03
N ILE A 224 14.44 14.19 -2.23
CA ILE A 224 14.96 14.05 -0.88
C ILE A 224 14.01 13.21 -0.02
N ASP A 225 12.70 13.43 -0.16
CA ASP A 225 11.68 12.71 0.61
C ASP A 225 11.63 11.23 0.23
N ALA A 226 11.81 10.90 -1.06
CA ALA A 226 11.87 9.51 -1.50
C ALA A 226 13.09 8.79 -0.93
N ILE A 227 14.25 9.45 -0.90
CA ILE A 227 15.46 8.89 -0.29
C ILE A 227 15.25 8.67 1.21
N ALA A 228 14.68 9.66 1.90
CA ALA A 228 14.41 9.57 3.33
C ALA A 228 13.40 8.46 3.66
N ILE A 229 12.35 8.28 2.85
CA ILE A 229 11.44 7.12 2.94
C ILE A 229 12.23 5.82 2.79
N GLY A 230 13.09 5.71 1.78
CA GLY A 230 13.88 4.50 1.54
C GLY A 230 14.79 4.14 2.73
N TYR A 231 15.45 5.13 3.33
CA TYR A 231 16.26 4.90 4.54
C TYR A 231 15.42 4.60 5.79
N ALA A 232 14.26 5.24 5.94
CA ALA A 232 13.35 4.95 7.04
C ALA A 232 12.78 3.53 6.93
N GLN A 233 12.45 3.08 5.72
CA GLN A 233 12.03 1.70 5.48
C GLN A 233 13.16 0.69 5.74
N ALA A 234 14.41 1.09 5.47
CA ALA A 234 15.57 0.27 5.81
C ALA A 234 15.79 0.19 7.33
N SER A 235 15.22 1.10 8.13
CA SER A 235 15.59 1.35 9.54
C SER A 235 17.00 1.93 9.71
N ASN A 236 17.49 2.68 8.72
CA ASN A 236 18.77 3.40 8.79
C ASN A 236 18.59 4.80 9.40
N ASN A 237 18.44 4.85 10.73
CA ASN A 237 18.16 6.09 11.46
C ASN A 237 19.24 7.16 11.26
N ALA A 238 20.52 6.79 11.19
CA ALA A 238 21.60 7.73 10.96
C ALA A 238 21.44 8.48 9.62
N LYS A 239 21.10 7.76 8.55
CA LYS A 239 20.85 8.37 7.23
C LYS A 239 19.52 9.13 7.18
N VAL A 240 18.50 8.64 7.86
CA VAL A 240 17.24 9.38 7.99
C VAL A 240 17.48 10.75 8.63
N GLU A 241 18.21 10.80 9.76
CA GLU A 241 18.54 12.06 10.43
C GLU A 241 19.44 12.96 9.59
N GLU A 242 20.43 12.39 8.89
CA GLU A 242 21.24 13.15 7.93
C GLU A 242 20.34 13.85 6.91
N TYR A 243 19.39 13.13 6.31
CA TYR A 243 18.52 13.68 5.28
C TYR A 243 17.48 14.67 5.83
N ARG A 244 16.94 14.42 7.03
CA ARG A 244 16.05 15.35 7.72
C ARG A 244 16.74 16.67 8.04
N VAL A 245 17.93 16.62 8.62
CA VAL A 245 18.63 17.83 9.11
C VAL A 245 19.34 18.57 7.98
N ARG A 246 20.08 17.85 7.13
CA ARG A 246 20.94 18.48 6.11
C ARG A 246 20.18 18.83 4.84
N TYR A 247 19.25 17.98 4.44
CA TYR A 247 18.54 18.11 3.17
C TYR A 247 17.07 18.50 3.35
N ASN A 248 16.60 18.67 4.59
CA ASN A 248 15.25 19.09 4.94
C ASN A 248 14.17 18.15 4.38
N ALA A 249 14.42 16.84 4.50
CA ALA A 249 13.41 15.82 4.19
C ALA A 249 12.15 16.01 5.05
N ASP A 250 10.98 15.85 4.43
CA ASP A 250 9.69 16.00 5.10
C ASP A 250 9.49 14.95 6.21
N ILE A 251 9.13 15.43 7.39
CA ILE A 251 8.95 14.63 8.60
C ILE A 251 7.85 13.59 8.41
N ASN A 252 6.78 13.93 7.68
CA ASN A 252 5.67 13.02 7.46
C ASN A 252 6.06 11.87 6.52
N SER A 253 6.86 12.18 5.50
CA SER A 253 7.42 11.21 4.57
C SER A 253 8.30 10.20 5.32
N ILE A 254 9.17 10.68 6.21
CA ILE A 254 9.99 9.80 7.06
C ILE A 254 9.12 8.91 7.95
N ALA A 255 8.17 9.49 8.68
CA ALA A 255 7.30 8.74 9.59
C ALA A 255 6.46 7.68 8.85
N MET A 256 5.97 8.02 7.65
CA MET A 256 5.32 7.06 6.77
C MET A 256 6.27 5.96 6.31
N GLY A 257 7.54 6.27 6.02
CA GLY A 257 8.57 5.29 5.71
C GLY A 257 8.77 4.26 6.83
N TYR A 258 8.91 4.70 8.07
CA TYR A 258 8.96 3.79 9.24
C TYR A 258 7.70 2.96 9.39
N ALA A 259 6.52 3.55 9.16
CA ALA A 259 5.25 2.83 9.20
C ALA A 259 5.16 1.74 8.12
N LEU A 260 5.66 2.03 6.91
CA LEU A 260 5.73 1.07 5.81
C LEU A 260 6.71 -0.08 6.08
N ALA A 261 7.69 0.10 6.96
CA ALA A 261 8.55 -0.98 7.45
C ALA A 261 8.08 -1.63 8.75
N ASN A 262 6.86 -1.31 9.21
CA ASN A 262 6.33 -1.72 10.52
C ASN A 262 7.24 -1.35 11.71
N ASN A 263 8.10 -0.35 11.57
CA ASN A 263 8.93 0.16 12.65
C ASN A 263 8.12 1.11 13.54
N HIS A 264 7.34 0.52 14.45
CA HIS A 264 6.40 1.23 15.32
C HIS A 264 7.09 2.22 16.27
N THR A 265 8.25 1.83 16.79
CA THR A 265 9.01 2.65 17.72
C THR A 265 9.43 3.95 17.06
N GLN A 266 10.03 3.88 15.86
CA GLN A 266 10.49 5.05 15.14
C GLN A 266 9.33 5.90 14.58
N ALA A 267 8.26 5.27 14.11
CA ALA A 267 7.07 6.01 13.69
C ALA A 267 6.45 6.83 14.84
N GLU A 268 6.35 6.25 16.04
CA GLU A 268 5.87 6.96 17.23
C GLU A 268 6.83 8.04 17.70
N GLU A 269 8.14 7.78 17.66
CA GLU A 269 9.17 8.76 17.98
C GLU A 269 9.03 9.99 17.09
N TYR A 270 8.91 9.80 15.77
CA TYR A 270 8.69 10.89 14.81
C TYR A 270 7.37 11.63 15.02
N ARG A 271 6.29 10.92 15.33
CA ARG A 271 5.01 11.54 15.70
C ARG A 271 5.15 12.43 16.92
N PHE A 272 5.82 11.95 17.96
CA PHE A 272 5.91 12.64 19.26
C PHE A 272 6.95 13.76 19.27
N MET A 273 8.15 13.51 18.76
CA MET A 273 9.29 14.43 18.82
C MET A 273 9.32 15.44 17.67
N HIS A 274 8.80 15.05 16.51
CA HIS A 274 8.87 15.88 15.29
C HIS A 274 7.50 16.34 14.79
N GLY A 275 6.40 15.89 15.41
CA GLY A 275 5.04 16.32 15.07
C GLY A 275 4.53 15.74 13.75
N ALA A 276 4.98 14.54 13.37
CA ALA A 276 4.46 13.86 12.18
C ALA A 276 2.94 13.60 12.29
N ASP A 277 2.23 13.76 11.17
CA ASP A 277 0.77 13.59 11.09
C ASP A 277 0.39 12.10 11.30
N PRO A 278 -0.39 11.77 12.35
CA PRO A 278 -0.83 10.40 12.59
C PRO A 278 -1.66 9.82 11.44
N GLY A 279 -2.36 10.64 10.65
CA GLY A 279 -3.11 10.19 9.48
C GLY A 279 -2.22 9.63 8.37
N LEU A 280 -1.06 10.26 8.14
CA LEU A 280 -0.07 9.80 7.15
C LEU A 280 0.65 8.53 7.61
N ILE A 281 0.93 8.43 8.91
CA ILE A 281 1.47 7.19 9.50
C ILE A 281 0.46 6.04 9.38
N ALA A 282 -0.81 6.29 9.67
CA ALA A 282 -1.87 5.29 9.55
C ALA A 282 -2.06 4.81 8.09
N ILE A 283 -1.85 5.67 7.09
CA ILE A 283 -1.80 5.26 5.69
C ILE A 283 -0.65 4.28 5.45
N GLY A 284 0.53 4.54 6.01
CA GLY A 284 1.68 3.63 5.94
C GLY A 284 1.32 2.22 6.44
N TYR A 285 0.74 2.12 7.65
CA TYR A 285 0.30 0.82 8.20
C TYR A 285 -0.85 0.18 7.41
N ALA A 286 -1.78 0.97 6.87
CA ALA A 286 -2.85 0.44 6.04
C ALA A 286 -2.30 -0.17 4.74
N ARG A 287 -1.26 0.44 4.17
CA ARG A 287 -0.61 -0.06 2.95
C ARG A 287 0.14 -1.37 3.16
N THR A 288 0.72 -1.58 4.34
CA THR A 288 1.38 -2.85 4.69
C THR A 288 0.41 -3.92 5.19
N GLY A 289 -0.86 -3.57 5.41
CA GLY A 289 -1.85 -4.48 5.95
C GLY A 289 -1.78 -4.66 7.47
N ASN A 290 -1.05 -3.81 8.20
CA ASN A 290 -0.97 -3.88 9.66
C ASN A 290 -2.26 -3.35 10.32
N HIS A 291 -3.29 -4.19 10.33
CA HIS A 291 -4.63 -3.82 10.82
C HIS A 291 -4.65 -3.44 12.29
N ALA A 292 -3.84 -4.08 13.12
CA ALA A 292 -3.78 -3.79 14.56
C ALA A 292 -3.33 -2.35 14.80
N LYS A 293 -2.26 -1.91 14.13
CA LYS A 293 -1.75 -0.54 14.26
C LYS A 293 -2.66 0.49 13.63
N VAL A 294 -3.30 0.15 12.52
CA VAL A 294 -4.32 1.03 11.93
C VAL A 294 -5.46 1.30 12.92
N GLU A 295 -5.99 0.27 13.60
CA GLU A 295 -7.05 0.47 14.60
C GLU A 295 -6.55 1.21 15.85
N GLU A 296 -5.30 0.97 16.28
CA GLU A 296 -4.67 1.76 17.34
C GLU A 296 -4.66 3.24 16.96
N TYR A 297 -4.20 3.59 15.74
CA TYR A 297 -4.14 4.98 15.29
C TYR A 297 -5.51 5.61 15.13
N ARG A 298 -6.49 4.88 14.61
CA ARG A 298 -7.89 5.34 14.50
C ARG A 298 -8.47 5.70 15.87
N THR A 299 -8.19 4.91 16.90
CA THR A 299 -8.81 5.06 18.23
C THR A 299 -8.02 5.98 19.15
N ARG A 300 -6.70 5.83 19.21
CA ARG A 300 -5.82 6.58 20.10
C ARG A 300 -5.50 7.98 19.56
N HIS A 301 -5.30 8.10 18.26
CA HIS A 301 -4.94 9.35 17.59
C HIS A 301 -6.10 9.97 16.81
N LEU A 302 -7.29 9.38 16.90
CA LEU A 302 -8.53 9.87 16.28
C LEU A 302 -8.40 10.12 14.77
N VAL A 303 -7.59 9.30 14.09
CA VAL A 303 -7.38 9.42 12.63
C VAL A 303 -8.71 9.19 11.91
N ASP A 304 -9.03 10.09 10.97
CA ASP A 304 -10.24 9.99 10.14
C ASP A 304 -10.20 8.68 9.32
N PRO A 305 -11.24 7.82 9.46
CA PRO A 305 -11.37 6.56 8.71
C PRO A 305 -11.20 6.69 7.19
N SER A 306 -11.45 7.88 6.62
CA SER A 306 -11.27 8.17 5.20
C SER A 306 -9.80 8.13 4.75
N PHE A 307 -8.86 8.56 5.60
CA PHE A 307 -7.42 8.44 5.31
C PHE A 307 -6.97 6.98 5.36
N ILE A 308 -7.46 6.24 6.35
CA ILE A 308 -7.16 4.82 6.49
C ILE A 308 -7.69 4.03 5.28
N ALA A 309 -8.95 4.27 4.89
CA ALA A 309 -9.55 3.62 3.73
C ALA A 309 -8.81 3.97 2.43
N MET A 310 -8.30 5.20 2.31
CA MET A 310 -7.40 5.58 1.20
C MET A 310 -6.10 4.77 1.23
N GLY A 311 -5.51 4.55 2.40
CA GLY A 311 -4.33 3.69 2.57
C GLY A 311 -4.57 2.24 2.15
N TYR A 312 -5.71 1.66 2.54
CA TYR A 312 -6.08 0.31 2.06
C TYR A 312 -6.36 0.27 0.56
N ALA A 313 -6.93 1.34 -0.02
CA ALA A 313 -7.17 1.43 -1.46
C ALA A 313 -5.86 1.54 -2.25
N LEU A 314 -4.87 2.27 -1.73
CA LEU A 314 -3.50 2.34 -2.29
C LEU A 314 -2.85 0.96 -2.38
N ALA A 315 -3.15 0.08 -1.43
CA ALA A 315 -2.67 -1.30 -1.40
C ALA A 315 -3.64 -2.32 -2.01
N GLY A 316 -4.70 -1.87 -2.70
CA GLY A 316 -5.66 -2.75 -3.37
C GLY A 316 -6.49 -3.63 -2.43
N ASN A 317 -6.49 -3.38 -1.12
CA ASN A 317 -7.23 -4.19 -0.14
C ASN A 317 -8.73 -3.83 -0.15
N HIS A 318 -9.44 -4.31 -1.17
CA HIS A 318 -10.86 -4.01 -1.40
C HIS A 318 -11.74 -4.40 -0.21
N ALA A 319 -11.44 -5.51 0.46
CA ALA A 319 -12.20 -5.98 1.60
C ALA A 319 -12.14 -4.98 2.76
N LYS A 320 -10.95 -4.49 3.12
CA LYS A 320 -10.78 -3.50 4.20
C LYS A 320 -11.30 -2.13 3.81
N VAL A 321 -11.14 -1.73 2.55
CA VAL A 321 -11.77 -0.50 2.02
C VAL A 321 -13.28 -0.52 2.24
N GLU A 322 -13.97 -1.60 1.85
CA GLU A 322 -15.41 -1.70 2.03
C GLU A 322 -15.82 -1.84 3.50
N ALA A 323 -15.03 -2.51 4.33
CA ALA A 323 -15.27 -2.58 5.77
C ALA A 323 -15.24 -1.17 6.39
N TYR A 324 -14.21 -0.38 6.10
CA TYR A 324 -14.08 0.99 6.59
C TYR A 324 -15.17 1.91 6.07
N ARG A 325 -15.53 1.78 4.79
CA ARG A 325 -16.64 2.53 4.20
C ARG A 325 -17.97 2.22 4.90
N LYS A 326 -18.26 0.95 5.20
CA LYS A 326 -19.53 0.54 5.80
C LYS A 326 -19.59 0.86 7.29
N GLN A 327 -18.54 0.53 8.04
CA GLN A 327 -18.53 0.62 9.49
C GLN A 327 -18.29 2.05 9.98
N TYR A 328 -17.46 2.81 9.27
CA TYR A 328 -17.00 4.12 9.71
C TYR A 328 -17.36 5.25 8.75
N ASN A 329 -18.20 4.99 7.74
CA ASN A 329 -18.62 5.97 6.73
C ASN A 329 -17.47 6.66 6.00
N ALA A 330 -16.36 5.94 5.75
CA ALA A 330 -15.22 6.48 5.03
C ALA A 330 -15.61 7.06 3.65
N SER A 331 -15.06 8.22 3.32
CA SER A 331 -15.41 8.99 2.12
C SER A 331 -15.12 8.23 0.82
N LEU A 332 -16.13 8.11 -0.03
CA LEU A 332 -16.00 7.57 -1.38
C LEU A 332 -14.95 8.32 -2.22
N LYS A 333 -14.78 9.63 -2.00
CA LYS A 333 -13.78 10.43 -2.72
C LYS A 333 -12.36 10.08 -2.30
N SER A 334 -12.11 9.97 -0.99
CA SER A 334 -10.79 9.62 -0.45
C SER A 334 -10.39 8.21 -0.87
N ILE A 335 -11.34 7.27 -0.84
CA ILE A 335 -11.10 5.91 -1.34
C ILE A 335 -10.76 5.90 -2.83
N ALA A 336 -11.52 6.64 -3.65
CA ALA A 336 -11.26 6.74 -5.09
C ALA A 336 -9.88 7.34 -5.40
N GLN A 337 -9.45 8.34 -4.62
CA GLN A 337 -8.09 8.90 -4.72
C GLN A 337 -7.01 7.86 -4.40
N GLY A 338 -7.25 6.98 -3.43
CA GLY A 338 -6.34 5.88 -3.12
C GLY A 338 -6.20 4.91 -4.28
N TYR A 339 -7.32 4.46 -4.85
CA TYR A 339 -7.28 3.56 -6.02
C TYR A 339 -6.68 4.21 -7.27
N ALA A 340 -6.86 5.51 -7.48
CA ALA A 340 -6.27 6.22 -8.62
C ALA A 340 -4.73 6.14 -8.64
N ARG A 341 -4.13 5.87 -7.48
CA ARG A 341 -2.68 5.77 -7.26
C ARG A 341 -2.24 4.32 -6.99
N SER A 342 -3.16 3.37 -6.99
CA SER A 342 -2.86 1.95 -6.84
C SER A 342 -2.45 1.36 -8.18
N THR A 343 -1.63 0.31 -8.14
CA THR A 343 -1.33 -0.54 -9.31
C THR A 343 -2.37 -1.64 -9.50
N ASP A 344 -3.23 -1.87 -8.50
CA ASP A 344 -4.26 -2.90 -8.56
C ASP A 344 -5.51 -2.43 -9.32
N PRO A 345 -6.28 -3.36 -9.93
CA PRO A 345 -7.51 -3.02 -10.62
C PRO A 345 -8.49 -2.23 -9.74
N MET A 346 -8.82 -1.01 -10.16
CA MET A 346 -9.75 -0.16 -9.45
C MET A 346 -11.20 -0.64 -9.65
N PRO A 347 -12.00 -0.78 -8.57
CA PRO A 347 -13.42 -1.11 -8.73
C PRO A 347 -14.19 0.01 -9.45
N ARG A 348 -15.13 -0.36 -10.33
CA ARG A 348 -15.90 0.55 -11.20
C ARG A 348 -16.54 1.75 -10.49
N LEU A 349 -17.09 1.54 -9.29
CA LEU A 349 -17.64 2.63 -8.48
C LEU A 349 -16.62 3.76 -8.26
N TYR A 350 -15.40 3.39 -7.87
CA TYR A 350 -14.33 4.34 -7.57
C TYR A 350 -13.74 4.96 -8.84
N TYR A 351 -13.71 4.20 -9.95
CA TYR A 351 -13.37 4.73 -11.27
C TYR A 351 -14.35 5.84 -11.69
N ALA A 352 -15.65 5.59 -11.59
CA ALA A 352 -16.69 6.58 -11.88
C ALA A 352 -16.58 7.83 -10.97
N ILE A 353 -16.29 7.64 -9.68
CA ILE A 353 -16.04 8.76 -8.76
C ILE A 353 -14.85 9.60 -9.23
N ASN A 354 -13.75 8.97 -9.65
CA ASN A 354 -12.57 9.68 -10.15
C ASN A 354 -12.88 10.50 -11.42
N ILE A 355 -13.70 9.98 -12.34
CA ILE A 355 -14.20 10.76 -13.49
C ILE A 355 -14.95 12.00 -12.96
N LEU A 356 -15.95 11.79 -12.10
CA LEU A 356 -16.79 12.88 -11.57
C LEU A 356 -16.00 13.94 -10.80
N THR A 357 -14.92 13.59 -10.09
CA THR A 357 -14.10 14.59 -9.38
C THR A 357 -13.50 15.64 -10.32
N LYS A 358 -13.32 15.31 -11.60
CA LYS A 358 -12.81 16.23 -12.63
C LYS A 358 -13.86 17.20 -13.16
N HIS A 359 -15.15 16.94 -12.93
CA HIS A 359 -16.26 17.78 -13.41
C HIS A 359 -16.81 18.74 -12.32
N GLY A 360 -15.96 19.16 -11.39
CA GLY A 360 -16.25 20.25 -10.46
C GLY A 360 -17.52 20.09 -9.62
N PRO A 361 -18.30 21.16 -9.38
CA PRO A 361 -19.47 21.13 -8.50
C PRO A 361 -20.56 20.15 -8.92
N ALA A 362 -20.85 20.02 -10.21
CA ALA A 362 -21.85 19.08 -10.72
C ALA A 362 -21.41 17.63 -10.48
N GLY A 363 -20.15 17.31 -10.76
CA GLY A 363 -19.59 16.00 -10.47
C GLY A 363 -19.68 15.66 -8.97
N HIS A 364 -19.34 16.61 -8.10
CA HIS A 364 -19.48 16.42 -6.65
C HIS A 364 -20.93 16.18 -6.19
N ALA A 365 -21.91 16.87 -6.77
CA ALA A 365 -23.31 16.65 -6.45
C ALA A 365 -23.79 15.24 -6.85
N ILE A 366 -23.29 14.71 -7.97
CA ILE A 366 -23.56 13.34 -8.40
C ILE A 366 -22.88 12.33 -7.47
N ILE A 367 -21.61 12.56 -7.08
CA ILE A 367 -20.91 11.71 -6.09
C ILE A 367 -21.72 11.64 -4.78
N ASP A 368 -22.25 12.76 -4.29
CA ASP A 368 -23.09 12.75 -3.09
C ASP A 368 -24.37 11.90 -3.28
N ALA A 369 -24.97 11.92 -4.47
CA ALA A 369 -26.12 11.08 -4.80
C ALA A 369 -25.74 9.59 -4.85
N MET A 370 -24.60 9.26 -5.44
CA MET A 370 -24.04 7.90 -5.47
C MET A 370 -23.74 7.39 -4.06
N SER A 371 -23.17 8.24 -3.19
CA SER A 371 -22.91 7.91 -1.79
C SER A 371 -24.18 7.50 -1.06
N ARG A 372 -25.27 8.25 -1.24
CA ARG A 372 -26.58 7.92 -0.63
C ARG A 372 -27.14 6.60 -1.15
N LEU A 373 -27.01 6.34 -2.45
CA LEU A 373 -27.45 5.08 -3.05
C LEU A 373 -26.62 3.91 -2.54
N ARG A 374 -25.31 4.09 -2.39
CA ARG A 374 -24.40 3.08 -1.85
C ARG A 374 -24.73 2.75 -0.39
N THR A 375 -24.96 3.74 0.46
CA THR A 375 -25.47 3.51 1.83
C THR A 375 -26.78 2.75 1.82
N GLY A 376 -27.69 3.07 0.90
CA GLY A 376 -28.93 2.33 0.72
C GLY A 376 -28.74 0.87 0.30
N GLN A 377 -27.75 0.59 -0.55
CA GLN A 377 -27.39 -0.77 -0.96
C GLN A 377 -26.88 -1.63 0.21
N ASP A 378 -26.25 -1.00 1.22
CA ASP A 378 -25.83 -1.69 2.43
C ASP A 378 -27.01 -1.99 3.37
N GLN A 379 -28.12 -1.25 3.25
CA GLN A 379 -29.34 -1.38 4.05
C GLN A 379 -30.44 -2.14 3.30
N ARG A 380 -30.12 -3.33 2.75
CA ARG A 380 -31.03 -4.10 1.87
C ARG A 380 -32.40 -4.45 2.48
N TRP A 381 -32.48 -4.50 3.81
CA TRP A 381 -33.72 -4.77 4.54
C TRP A 381 -34.70 -3.59 4.54
N ASN A 382 -34.24 -2.37 4.24
CA ASN A 382 -35.10 -1.20 4.23
C ASN A 382 -35.76 -1.04 2.85
N PRO A 383 -37.10 -1.19 2.74
CA PRO A 383 -37.82 -1.15 1.47
C PRO A 383 -37.67 0.20 0.73
N TYR A 384 -37.31 1.27 1.45
CA TYR A 384 -37.01 2.57 0.85
C TYR A 384 -35.82 2.55 -0.12
N TRP A 385 -34.92 1.58 0.03
CA TRP A 385 -33.70 1.42 -0.77
C TRP A 385 -33.79 0.32 -1.82
N VAL A 386 -34.98 -0.25 -2.06
CA VAL A 386 -35.21 -1.21 -3.14
C VAL A 386 -34.67 -0.65 -4.46
N ASN A 387 -33.95 -1.49 -5.21
CA ASN A 387 -33.24 -1.17 -6.46
C ASN A 387 -32.23 -0.02 -6.38
N SER A 388 -31.74 0.35 -5.19
CA SER A 388 -30.62 1.29 -5.05
C SER A 388 -29.38 0.81 -5.83
N SER A 389 -29.11 -0.50 -5.81
CA SER A 389 -28.04 -1.13 -6.58
C SER A 389 -28.20 -0.92 -8.08
N ALA A 390 -29.36 -1.25 -8.65
CA ALA A 390 -29.61 -1.12 -10.09
C ALA A 390 -29.50 0.33 -10.55
N LYS A 391 -30.03 1.27 -9.74
CA LYS A 391 -29.91 2.70 -10.04
C LYS A 391 -28.45 3.19 -9.94
N LEU A 392 -27.70 2.73 -8.94
CA LEU A 392 -26.29 3.08 -8.80
C LEU A 392 -25.49 2.59 -10.01
N GLU A 393 -25.73 1.36 -10.47
CA GLU A 393 -25.09 0.79 -11.67
C GLU A 393 -25.42 1.59 -12.94
N GLN A 394 -26.68 2.03 -13.12
CA GLN A 394 -27.03 2.91 -14.26
C GLN A 394 -26.27 4.24 -14.22
N ILE A 395 -26.10 4.82 -13.03
CA ILE A 395 -25.32 6.06 -12.88
C ILE A 395 -23.85 5.80 -13.17
N ILE A 396 -23.27 4.70 -12.66
CA ILE A 396 -21.88 4.31 -12.94
C ILE A 396 -21.68 4.16 -14.45
N TYR A 397 -22.55 3.42 -15.14
CA TYR A 397 -22.48 3.22 -16.58
C TYR A 397 -22.51 4.55 -17.36
N ALA A 398 -23.48 5.43 -17.04
CA ALA A 398 -23.57 6.74 -17.69
C ALA A 398 -22.36 7.63 -17.42
N VAL A 399 -21.73 7.50 -16.24
CA VAL A 399 -20.52 8.26 -15.89
C VAL A 399 -19.29 7.73 -16.61
N GLU A 400 -19.17 6.42 -16.77
CA GLU A 400 -18.06 5.81 -17.51
C GLU A 400 -18.04 6.22 -18.99
N GLY A 401 -19.19 6.61 -19.56
CA GLY A 401 -19.31 7.15 -20.91
C GLY A 401 -18.97 8.64 -21.05
N LEU A 402 -18.73 9.38 -19.96
CA LEU A 402 -18.45 10.81 -20.02
C LEU A 402 -17.04 11.10 -20.56
N LYS A 403 -16.95 12.10 -21.44
CA LYS A 403 -15.69 12.69 -21.87
C LYS A 403 -15.30 13.82 -20.93
N PHE A 404 -13.99 14.05 -20.76
CA PHE A 404 -13.49 15.15 -19.95
C PHE A 404 -14.02 16.53 -20.38
N THR A 405 -14.29 16.71 -21.68
CA THR A 405 -14.84 17.95 -22.25
C THR A 405 -16.34 18.14 -21.97
N ASP A 406 -17.03 17.13 -21.44
CA ASP A 406 -18.47 17.20 -21.23
C ASP A 406 -18.82 18.14 -20.08
N ARG A 407 -19.77 19.03 -20.34
CA ARG A 407 -20.30 19.96 -19.34
C ARG A 407 -21.49 19.31 -18.65
N LEU A 408 -21.26 18.78 -17.44
CA LEU A 408 -22.29 18.06 -16.69
C LEU A 408 -23.54 18.91 -16.44
N GLU A 409 -23.43 20.22 -16.28
CA GLU A 409 -24.57 21.12 -16.13
C GLU A 409 -25.50 21.10 -17.35
N GLU A 410 -24.95 20.99 -18.56
CA GLU A 410 -25.73 20.88 -19.80
C GLU A 410 -26.36 19.48 -19.90
N GLN A 411 -25.58 18.44 -19.61
CA GLN A 411 -26.07 17.06 -19.60
C GLN A 411 -27.22 16.85 -18.59
N LEU A 412 -27.11 17.44 -17.39
CA LEU A 412 -28.15 17.41 -16.34
C LEU A 412 -29.44 18.17 -16.71
N ASN A 413 -29.41 18.97 -17.78
CA ASN A 413 -30.59 19.67 -18.31
C ASN A 413 -31.07 19.11 -19.66
N ASN A 414 -30.38 18.11 -20.21
CA ASN A 414 -30.78 17.42 -21.43
C ASN A 414 -31.48 16.09 -21.10
N PRO A 415 -32.81 15.96 -21.33
CA PRO A 415 -33.54 14.73 -21.05
C PRO A 415 -33.08 13.49 -21.82
N LYS A 416 -32.32 13.69 -22.92
CA LYS A 416 -31.76 12.63 -23.75
C LYS A 416 -30.36 12.19 -23.30
N SER A 417 -29.73 12.89 -22.36
CA SER A 417 -28.40 12.47 -21.89
C SER A 417 -28.51 11.23 -21.01
N GLU A 418 -27.52 10.35 -21.12
CA GLU A 418 -27.48 9.11 -20.33
C GLU A 418 -27.45 9.40 -18.82
N ILE A 419 -26.68 10.42 -18.40
CA ILE A 419 -26.58 10.80 -17.00
C ILE A 419 -27.88 11.39 -16.46
N TYR A 420 -28.62 12.15 -17.28
CA TYR A 420 -29.95 12.63 -16.91
C TYR A 420 -30.89 11.45 -16.73
N VAL A 421 -30.95 10.55 -17.71
CA VAL A 421 -31.82 9.37 -17.68
C VAL A 421 -31.52 8.53 -16.45
N ALA A 422 -30.26 8.18 -16.20
CA ALA A 422 -29.83 7.40 -15.05
C ALA A 422 -30.20 8.05 -13.70
N LEU A 423 -30.00 9.37 -13.57
CA LEU A 423 -30.39 10.10 -12.36
C LEU A 423 -31.91 10.22 -12.22
N ASN A 424 -32.65 10.27 -13.33
CA ASN A 424 -34.10 10.38 -13.37
C ASN A 424 -34.83 9.03 -13.29
N THR A 425 -34.13 7.89 -13.37
CA THR A 425 -34.76 6.58 -13.19
C THR A 425 -35.35 6.43 -11.79
N HIS A 426 -36.61 6.04 -11.67
CA HIS A 426 -37.24 5.75 -10.38
C HIS A 426 -36.78 4.41 -9.83
N ARG A 427 -36.61 4.32 -8.51
CA ARG A 427 -36.12 3.10 -7.83
C ARG A 427 -37.18 2.02 -7.65
N SER A 428 -38.48 2.33 -7.79
CA SER A 428 -39.53 1.33 -7.65
C SER A 428 -40.65 1.61 -8.66
N SER A 429 -41.22 0.54 -9.22
CA SER A 429 -42.38 0.57 -10.12
C SER A 429 -43.64 1.09 -9.43
N ILE A 430 -43.75 0.94 -8.10
CA ILE A 430 -44.86 1.48 -7.29
C ILE A 430 -44.89 3.02 -7.32
N VAL A 431 -43.76 3.67 -7.62
CA VAL A 431 -43.64 5.14 -7.69
C VAL A 431 -44.15 5.71 -9.02
N ASN A 432 -44.55 4.88 -9.99
CA ASN A 432 -45.36 5.36 -11.12
C ASN A 432 -46.71 5.95 -10.65
N LEU A 433 -47.18 5.60 -9.46
CA LEU A 433 -48.34 6.24 -8.80
C LEU A 433 -48.07 7.69 -8.36
N PHE A 434 -46.81 8.09 -8.14
CA PHE A 434 -46.43 9.47 -7.78
C PHE A 434 -46.15 10.35 -9.00
N SER A 435 -45.82 9.75 -10.15
CA SER A 435 -45.86 10.43 -11.45
C SER A 435 -47.28 10.95 -11.74
N TRP A 436 -48.29 10.14 -11.40
CA TRP A 436 -49.71 10.52 -11.45
C TRP A 436 -50.08 11.66 -10.48
N LEU A 437 -49.36 11.84 -9.36
CA LEU A 437 -49.51 12.96 -8.41
C LEU A 437 -48.63 14.19 -8.74
N GLY A 438 -48.02 14.26 -9.93
CA GLY A 438 -47.30 15.45 -10.41
C GLY A 438 -45.81 15.52 -10.04
N PHE A 439 -45.22 14.48 -9.45
CA PHE A 439 -43.76 14.41 -9.24
C PHE A 439 -43.06 13.85 -10.49
N SER A 440 -42.70 14.72 -11.43
CA SER A 440 -42.16 14.33 -12.75
C SER A 440 -40.69 13.89 -12.77
N HIS A 441 -39.96 13.99 -11.65
CA HIS A 441 -38.52 13.71 -11.59
C HIS A 441 -38.14 12.83 -10.40
N ALA A 442 -37.19 11.91 -10.60
CA ALA A 442 -36.69 11.07 -9.52
C ALA A 442 -35.86 11.88 -8.50
N ARG A 443 -35.92 11.44 -7.23
CA ARG A 443 -35.27 12.11 -6.10
C ARG A 443 -33.76 12.34 -6.28
N SER A 444 -33.06 11.47 -7.00
CA SER A 444 -31.61 11.64 -7.25
C SER A 444 -31.34 12.85 -8.14
N LEU A 445 -32.08 13.02 -9.24
CA LEU A 445 -31.95 14.18 -10.12
C LEU A 445 -32.34 15.48 -9.40
N VAL A 446 -33.47 15.47 -8.68
CA VAL A 446 -33.91 16.62 -7.86
C VAL A 446 -32.84 17.01 -6.84
N TYR A 447 -32.27 16.02 -6.14
CA TYR A 447 -31.20 16.25 -5.18
C TYR A 447 -29.97 16.89 -5.83
N VAL A 448 -29.47 16.34 -6.94
CA VAL A 448 -28.32 16.88 -7.68
C VAL A 448 -28.57 18.33 -8.10
N LYS A 449 -29.72 18.61 -8.74
CA LYS A 449 -30.08 19.98 -9.16
C LYS A 449 -30.17 20.95 -7.97
N SER A 450 -30.74 20.52 -6.84
CA SER A 450 -30.84 21.37 -5.64
C SER A 450 -29.48 21.78 -5.07
N LYS A 451 -28.47 20.91 -5.15
CA LYS A 451 -27.09 21.20 -4.71
C LYS A 451 -26.39 22.21 -5.60
N LEU A 452 -26.73 22.27 -6.88
CA LEU A 452 -26.20 23.24 -7.83
C LEU A 452 -26.81 24.63 -7.64
N ILE A 453 -28.12 24.72 -7.38
CA ILE A 453 -28.82 26.00 -7.15
C ILE A 453 -28.27 26.74 -5.92
N ARG A 454 -28.01 26.01 -4.82
CA ARG A 454 -27.48 26.58 -3.57
C ARG A 454 -26.05 27.15 -3.68
N LYS A 455 -25.32 26.88 -4.76
CA LYS A 455 -23.94 27.37 -4.97
C LYS A 455 -23.83 28.56 -5.93
N SER A 456 -24.92 28.98 -6.59
CA SER A 456 -24.89 30.24 -7.36
C SER A 456 -24.88 31.43 -6.38
N PRO A 457 -23.91 32.37 -6.45
CA PRO A 457 -23.95 33.55 -5.59
C PRO A 457 -25.22 34.31 -5.90
N SER A 458 -26.02 34.60 -4.87
CA SER A 458 -27.17 35.49 -5.01
C SER A 458 -26.68 36.78 -5.65
N LYS A 459 -27.11 37.08 -6.88
CA LYS A 459 -27.00 38.43 -7.44
C LYS A 459 -27.76 39.34 -6.48
N ARG A 460 -27.05 39.98 -5.54
CA ARG A 460 -27.58 41.08 -4.73
C ARG A 460 -28.02 42.14 -5.72
N LYS A 461 -29.33 42.26 -5.89
CA LYS A 461 -29.95 43.43 -6.51
C LYS A 461 -29.49 44.64 -5.71
N LYS A 462 -28.58 45.43 -6.27
CA LYS A 462 -28.40 46.82 -5.85
C LYS A 462 -29.69 47.54 -6.24
N LYS A 463 -30.48 47.92 -5.24
CA LYS A 463 -31.37 49.06 -5.34
C LYS A 463 -30.59 50.27 -4.84
#